data_AF-A0A368G0X2-F1
#
_entry.id   AF-A0A368G0X2-F1
#
_cell.length_a   1.000
_cell.length_b   1.000
_cell.length_c   1.000
_cell.angle_alpha   90.00
_cell.angle_beta   90.00
_cell.angle_gamma   90.00
#
_symmetry.space_group_name_H-M   'P 1'
#
loop_
_entity.id
_entity.type
_entity.pdbx_description
1 polymer ?
#
loop_
_entity_poly.entity_id
_entity_poly.type
_entity_poly.pdbx_seq_one_letter_code
_entity_poly.pdbx_strand_id
1 'polypeptide(L)'
;MSINHPPIVLEPFIVLAAANRAVNQAAHNRLSTRSLAAELVYSLSPSRNISDSLVTFGIADTSKNIIVCIFDDKDGSKMKKLAKEIDGRPESLEKLSGIMDIRLIQKIYQLGEPKFNEDSISDRVLSRIITKDFMS
;
A
#
# COMPACT_ATOMS: atom_id res chain seq x y z
N MET A 1 12.55 -19.40 -10.81
CA MET A 1 11.92 -18.19 -11.39
C MET A 1 11.54 -17.31 -10.21
N SER A 2 12.38 -16.34 -9.86
CA SER A 2 12.17 -15.50 -8.67
C SER A 2 11.12 -14.43 -8.95
N ILE A 3 10.11 -14.34 -8.09
CA ILE A 3 9.09 -13.29 -8.13
C ILE A 3 9.75 -12.05 -7.50
N ASN A 4 10.14 -11.07 -8.32
CA ASN A 4 10.96 -9.94 -7.88
C ASN A 4 10.16 -8.74 -7.34
N HIS A 5 8.83 -8.79 -7.36
CA HIS A 5 7.96 -7.74 -6.79
C HIS A 5 6.71 -8.32 -6.13
N PRO A 6 6.84 -8.98 -4.96
CA PRO A 6 5.69 -9.53 -4.24
C PRO A 6 4.83 -8.40 -3.66
N PRO A 7 3.53 -8.64 -3.42
CA PRO A 7 2.66 -7.67 -2.76
C PRO A 7 3.18 -7.27 -1.38
N ILE A 8 3.44 -5.97 -1.17
CA ILE A 8 3.86 -5.39 0.11
C ILE A 8 2.64 -4.75 0.78
N VAL A 9 1.57 -5.53 0.92
CA VAL A 9 0.34 -5.12 1.59
C VAL A 9 -0.11 -6.29 2.45
N LEU A 10 -0.24 -6.03 3.75
CA LEU A 10 -0.64 -7.04 4.74
C LEU A 10 -2.12 -7.42 4.61
N GLU A 11 -2.99 -6.41 4.54
CA GLU A 11 -4.43 -6.59 4.51
C GLU A 11 -5.13 -5.35 3.92
N PRO A 12 -6.39 -5.47 3.46
CA PRO A 12 -7.13 -4.34 2.91
C PRO A 12 -7.24 -3.15 3.86
N PHE A 13 -7.31 -3.40 5.18
CA PHE A 13 -7.40 -2.35 6.18
C PHE A 13 -6.20 -1.39 6.15
N ILE A 14 -4.99 -1.89 5.91
CA ILE A 14 -3.78 -1.06 5.77
C ILE A 14 -3.88 -0.12 4.57
N VAL A 15 -4.43 -0.61 3.45
CA VAL A 15 -4.67 0.20 2.25
C VAL A 15 -5.70 1.30 2.53
N LEU A 16 -6.79 0.96 3.23
CA LEU A 16 -7.81 1.92 3.63
C LEU A 16 -7.26 3.00 4.57
N ALA A 17 -6.39 2.64 5.52
CA ALA A 17 -5.73 3.61 6.39
C ALA A 17 -4.83 4.57 5.61
N ALA A 18 -4.02 4.06 4.68
CA ALA A 18 -3.20 4.88 3.79
C ALA A 18 -4.06 5.76 2.86
N ALA A 19 -5.18 5.25 2.36
CA ALA A 19 -6.12 5.99 1.53
C ALA A 19 -6.79 7.13 2.31
N ASN A 20 -7.23 6.86 3.54
CA ASN A 20 -7.80 7.86 4.43
C ASN A 20 -6.79 8.98 4.72
N ARG A 21 -5.54 8.61 5.00
CA ARG A 21 -4.45 9.58 5.15
C ARG A 21 -4.26 10.42 3.89
N ALA A 22 -4.18 9.80 2.71
CA ALA A 22 -4.01 10.50 1.44
C ALA A 22 -5.16 11.48 1.16
N VAL A 23 -6.41 11.07 1.37
CA VAL A 23 -7.60 11.91 1.22
C VAL A 23 -7.59 13.06 2.22
N ASN A 24 -7.20 12.81 3.48
CA ASN A 24 -7.10 13.85 4.50
C ASN A 24 -6.04 14.91 4.14
N GLN A 25 -4.88 14.48 3.65
CA GLN A 25 -3.84 15.39 3.17
C GLN A 25 -4.31 16.20 1.96
N ALA A 26 -5.03 15.57 1.02
CA ALA A 26 -5.64 16.28 -0.12
C ALA A 26 -6.64 17.35 0.35
N ALA A 27 -7.55 16.99 1.25
CA ALA A 27 -8.57 17.91 1.77
C ALA A 27 -7.98 19.14 2.47
N HIS A 28 -6.77 19.01 3.02
CA HIS A 28 -6.06 20.09 3.70
C HIS A 28 -4.98 20.78 2.84
N ASN A 29 -4.90 20.48 1.54
CA ASN A 29 -3.85 20.98 0.62
C ASN A 29 -2.41 20.70 1.11
N ARG A 30 -2.19 19.50 1.66
CA ARG A 30 -0.92 19.04 2.25
C ARG A 30 -0.36 17.79 1.55
N LEU A 31 -0.73 17.57 0.29
CA LEU A 31 -0.16 16.48 -0.49
C LEU A 31 1.36 16.65 -0.61
N SER A 32 2.09 15.59 -0.28
CA SER A 32 3.54 15.54 -0.53
C SER A 32 3.82 15.24 -2.00
N THR A 33 2.90 14.57 -2.68
CA THR A 33 3.00 14.15 -4.08
C THR A 33 2.09 14.97 -5.00
N ARG A 34 2.16 14.72 -6.31
CA ARG A 34 1.40 15.46 -7.34
C ARG A 34 -0.02 14.93 -7.58
N SER A 35 -0.42 13.82 -6.97
CA SER A 35 -1.74 13.22 -7.17
C SER A 35 -2.17 12.38 -5.98
N LEU A 36 -3.48 12.21 -5.80
CA LEU A 36 -4.03 11.38 -4.72
C LEU A 36 -3.61 9.91 -4.83
N ALA A 37 -3.47 9.38 -6.05
CA ALA A 37 -2.98 8.02 -6.28
C ALA A 37 -1.51 7.85 -5.87
N ALA A 38 -0.65 8.81 -6.21
CA ALA A 38 0.73 8.81 -5.75
C ALA A 38 0.82 9.00 -4.23
N GLU A 39 -0.07 9.80 -3.65
CA GLU A 39 -0.12 10.03 -2.21
C GLU A 39 -0.55 8.77 -1.44
N LEU A 40 -1.44 7.94 -2.01
CA LEU A 40 -1.78 6.63 -1.45
C LEU A 40 -0.54 5.74 -1.35
N VAL A 41 0.19 5.59 -2.46
CA VAL A 41 1.40 4.76 -2.52
C VAL A 41 2.48 5.32 -1.59
N TYR A 42 2.64 6.64 -1.55
CA TYR A 42 3.52 7.30 -0.59
C TYR A 42 3.06 7.03 0.85
N SER A 43 1.77 7.08 1.15
CA SER A 43 1.24 6.86 2.50
C SER A 43 1.39 5.42 2.98
N LEU A 44 1.42 4.43 2.08
CA LEU A 44 1.74 3.04 2.44
C LEU A 44 3.17 2.90 2.95
N SER A 45 4.11 3.66 2.38
CA SER A 45 5.53 3.56 2.72
C SER A 45 5.86 4.20 4.07
N PRO A 46 6.66 3.55 4.93
CA PRO A 46 7.20 4.17 6.13
C PRO A 46 8.30 5.20 5.82
N SER A 47 8.86 5.19 4.59
CA SER A 47 9.92 6.11 4.17
C SER A 47 9.37 7.47 3.74
N ARG A 48 10.03 8.55 4.15
CA ARG A 48 9.71 9.92 3.70
C ARG A 48 10.28 10.23 2.30
N ASN A 49 11.08 9.34 1.71
CA ASN A 49 11.53 9.49 0.34
C ASN A 49 10.39 9.08 -0.63
N ILE A 50 9.89 10.06 -1.39
CA ILE A 50 8.80 9.86 -2.34
C ILE A 50 9.20 8.84 -3.41
N SER A 51 10.38 8.99 -4.01
CA SER A 51 10.85 8.12 -5.09
C SER A 51 10.97 6.68 -4.60
N ASP A 52 11.61 6.45 -3.45
CA ASP A 52 11.76 5.10 -2.89
C ASP A 52 10.39 4.49 -2.55
N SER A 53 9.45 5.31 -2.07
CA SER A 53 8.09 4.86 -1.77
C SER A 53 7.36 4.39 -3.02
N LEU A 54 7.45 5.16 -4.12
CA LEU A 54 6.82 4.80 -5.38
C LEU A 54 7.47 3.58 -6.02
N VAL A 55 8.79 3.44 -5.94
CA VAL A 55 9.50 2.24 -6.45
C VAL A 55 9.14 1.00 -5.63
N THR A 56 9.07 1.14 -4.30
CA THR A 56 8.85 0.00 -3.40
C THR A 56 7.39 -0.45 -3.42
N PHE A 57 6.43 0.48 -3.30
CA PHE A 57 5.01 0.15 -3.14
C PHE A 57 4.20 0.31 -4.44
N GLY A 58 4.78 0.90 -5.48
CA GLY A 58 4.15 1.00 -6.80
C GLY A 58 4.19 -0.31 -7.58
N ILE A 59 3.66 -0.27 -8.79
CA ILE A 59 3.75 -1.38 -9.74
C ILE A 59 5.14 -1.43 -10.38
N ALA A 60 5.66 -2.62 -10.61
CA ALA A 60 6.89 -2.87 -11.37
C ALA A 60 6.58 -3.77 -12.57
N ASP A 61 7.43 -3.75 -13.60
CA ASP A 61 7.28 -4.61 -14.79
C ASP A 61 7.32 -6.11 -14.46
N THR A 62 7.85 -6.46 -13.29
CA THR A 62 7.93 -7.83 -12.79
C THR A 62 6.75 -8.24 -11.90
N SER A 63 5.82 -7.32 -11.61
CA SER A 63 4.63 -7.59 -10.79
C SER A 63 3.74 -8.64 -11.45
N LYS A 64 3.35 -9.66 -10.68
CA LYS A 64 2.39 -10.70 -11.10
C LYS A 64 1.03 -10.59 -10.44
N ASN A 65 0.97 -9.87 -9.31
CA ASN A 65 -0.25 -9.55 -8.60
C ASN A 65 -0.27 -8.04 -8.36
N ILE A 66 -1.41 -7.41 -8.58
CA ILE A 66 -1.58 -5.97 -8.39
C ILE A 66 -2.84 -5.69 -7.57
N ILE A 67 -2.76 -4.68 -6.71
CA ILE A 67 -3.93 -4.13 -6.02
C ILE A 67 -4.25 -2.81 -6.69
N VAL A 68 -5.50 -2.67 -7.14
CA VAL A 68 -5.97 -1.47 -7.81
C VAL A 68 -6.82 -0.66 -6.83
N CYS A 69 -6.44 0.58 -6.61
CA CYS A 69 -7.17 1.53 -5.77
C CYS A 69 -7.64 2.70 -6.62
N ILE A 70 -8.91 3.04 -6.53
CA ILE A 70 -9.52 4.11 -7.33
C ILE A 70 -10.26 5.05 -6.39
N PHE A 71 -9.99 6.34 -6.56
CA PHE A 71 -10.67 7.40 -5.83
C PHE A 71 -11.81 8.00 -6.67
N ASP A 72 -12.92 8.29 -6.00
CA ASP A 72 -14.09 8.97 -6.57
C ASP A 72 -14.65 8.27 -7.83
N ASP A 73 -15.00 6.99 -7.72
CA ASP A 73 -15.58 6.18 -8.81
C ASP A 73 -17.01 5.75 -8.48
N LYS A 74 -17.92 6.72 -8.36
CA LYS A 74 -19.30 6.48 -7.89
C LYS A 74 -20.11 5.55 -8.81
N ASP A 75 -19.85 5.58 -10.11
CA ASP A 75 -20.57 4.81 -11.13
C ASP A 75 -19.78 3.59 -11.64
N GLY A 76 -18.57 3.36 -11.11
CA GLY A 76 -17.68 2.28 -11.51
C GLY A 76 -17.08 2.45 -12.91
N SER A 77 -17.21 3.63 -13.53
CA SER A 77 -16.73 3.88 -14.89
C SER A 77 -15.21 3.84 -14.98
N LYS A 78 -14.51 4.39 -13.98
CA LYS A 78 -13.04 4.39 -13.91
C LYS A 78 -12.51 2.98 -13.73
N MET A 79 -13.12 2.19 -12.85
CA MET A 79 -12.80 0.77 -12.65
C MET A 79 -12.96 -0.02 -13.96
N LYS A 80 -14.09 0.11 -14.65
CA LYS A 80 -14.35 -0.59 -15.91
C LYS A 80 -13.35 -0.22 -17.00
N LYS A 81 -12.96 1.05 -17.08
CA LYS A 81 -11.95 1.51 -18.03
C LYS A 81 -10.59 0.92 -17.71
N LEU A 82 -10.16 0.99 -16.44
CA LEU A 82 -8.86 0.49 -16.01
C LEU A 82 -8.75 -1.03 -16.13
N ALA A 83 -9.82 -1.77 -15.83
CA ALA A 83 -9.84 -3.22 -15.95
C ALA A 83 -9.57 -3.72 -17.38
N LYS A 84 -9.90 -2.93 -18.42
CA LYS A 84 -9.61 -3.27 -19.82
C LYS A 84 -8.13 -3.14 -20.18
N GLU A 85 -7.38 -2.36 -19.41
CA GLU A 85 -5.93 -2.14 -19.61
C GLU A 85 -5.08 -3.16 -18.84
N ILE A 86 -5.71 -3.99 -18.00
CA ILE A 86 -5.01 -4.98 -17.16
C ILE A 86 -5.13 -6.35 -17.81
N ASP A 87 -4.00 -6.88 -18.31
CA ASP A 87 -3.89 -8.28 -18.71
C ASP A 87 -3.75 -9.16 -17.46
N GLY A 88 -4.89 -9.57 -16.90
CA GLY A 88 -4.93 -10.34 -15.67
C GLY A 88 -6.33 -10.86 -15.36
N ARG A 89 -6.48 -11.50 -14.20
CA ARG A 89 -7.77 -12.00 -13.70
C ARG A 89 -8.10 -11.31 -12.39
N PRO A 90 -9.32 -10.75 -12.24
CA PRO A 90 -9.76 -10.22 -10.97
C PRO A 90 -9.88 -11.36 -9.96
N GLU A 91 -9.38 -11.12 -8.75
CA GLU A 91 -9.36 -12.08 -7.67
C GLU A 91 -9.83 -11.44 -6.37
N SER A 92 -10.33 -12.26 -5.46
CA SER A 92 -10.79 -11.75 -4.17
C SER A 92 -9.63 -11.32 -3.29
N LEU A 93 -9.84 -10.25 -2.51
CA LEU A 93 -8.85 -9.73 -1.56
C LEU A 93 -8.57 -10.72 -0.42
N GLU A 94 -9.43 -11.71 -0.17
CA GLU A 94 -9.14 -12.78 0.82
C GLU A 94 -7.88 -13.59 0.45
N LYS A 95 -7.51 -13.66 -0.83
CA LYS A 95 -6.31 -14.36 -1.30
C LYS A 95 -5.01 -13.61 -0.99
N LEU A 96 -5.09 -12.36 -0.53
CA LEU A 96 -3.91 -11.52 -0.27
C LEU A 96 -2.94 -12.17 0.72
N SER A 97 -3.46 -12.80 1.78
CA SER A 97 -2.68 -13.51 2.79
C SER A 97 -1.84 -14.67 2.22
N GLY A 98 -2.29 -15.27 1.11
CA GLY A 98 -1.61 -16.37 0.44
C GLY A 98 -0.53 -15.94 -0.56
N ILE A 99 -0.47 -14.65 -0.93
CA ILE A 99 0.47 -14.13 -1.94
C ILE A 99 1.42 -13.07 -1.38
N MET A 100 1.16 -12.54 -0.20
CA MET A 100 2.01 -11.55 0.46
C MET A 100 3.33 -12.14 0.95
N ASP A 101 4.39 -11.33 0.96
CA ASP A 101 5.66 -11.69 1.60
C ASP A 101 5.75 -11.03 2.98
N ILE A 102 5.39 -11.79 4.01
CA ILE A 102 5.40 -11.30 5.41
C ILE A 102 6.80 -10.88 5.86
N ARG A 103 7.85 -11.57 5.40
CA ARG A 103 9.24 -11.27 5.79
C ARG A 103 9.69 -9.96 5.16
N LEU A 104 9.33 -9.73 3.90
CA LEU A 104 9.60 -8.46 3.23
C LEU A 104 8.85 -7.30 3.90
N ILE A 105 7.58 -7.49 4.25
CA ILE A 105 6.78 -6.48 4.98
C ILE A 105 7.44 -6.15 6.32
N GLN A 106 7.79 -7.16 7.13
CA GLN A 106 8.50 -6.94 8.39
C GLN A 106 9.82 -6.18 8.18
N LYS A 107 10.58 -6.52 7.14
CA LYS A 107 11.83 -5.82 6.79
C LYS A 107 11.60 -4.36 6.41
N ILE A 108 10.65 -4.08 5.52
CA ILE A 108 10.36 -2.72 5.03
C ILE A 108 9.85 -1.82 6.16
N TYR A 109 8.96 -2.34 7.01
CA TYR A 109 8.42 -1.61 8.16
C TYR A 109 9.33 -1.66 9.39
N GLN A 110 10.51 -2.30 9.29
CA GLN A 110 11.50 -2.44 10.35
C GLN A 110 10.87 -2.98 11.64
N LEU A 111 10.12 -4.07 11.49
CA LEU A 111 9.43 -4.77 12.56
C LEU A 111 10.34 -5.89 13.06
N GLY A 112 10.79 -5.79 14.32
CA GLY A 112 11.48 -6.87 15.02
C GLY A 112 10.56 -8.05 15.33
N GLU A 113 11.15 -9.15 15.80
CA GLU A 113 10.41 -10.35 16.22
C GLU A 113 9.33 -10.00 17.26
N PRO A 114 8.11 -10.55 17.12
CA PRO A 114 7.05 -10.30 18.07
C PRO A 114 7.43 -10.85 19.44
N LYS A 115 7.42 -10.00 20.47
CA LYS A 115 7.57 -10.43 21.87
C LYS A 115 6.24 -10.89 22.44
N PHE A 116 6.28 -11.63 23.55
CA PHE A 116 5.09 -12.03 24.27
C PHE A 116 4.27 -10.80 24.68
N ASN A 117 2.97 -10.80 24.36
CA ASN A 117 2.03 -9.71 24.67
C ASN A 117 2.21 -8.40 23.87
N GLU A 118 2.87 -8.44 22.70
CA GLU A 118 2.93 -7.29 21.78
C GLU A 118 1.67 -7.13 20.91
N ASP A 119 1.45 -5.90 20.45
CA ASP A 119 0.43 -5.54 19.46
C ASP A 119 0.56 -6.39 18.18
N SER A 120 -0.55 -6.53 17.44
CA SER A 120 -0.55 -7.31 16.21
C SER A 120 0.40 -6.72 15.16
N ILE A 121 0.83 -7.54 14.19
CA ILE A 121 1.62 -7.04 13.06
C ILE A 121 0.87 -5.93 12.29
N SER A 122 -0.46 -6.01 12.20
CA SER A 122 -1.31 -4.97 11.61
C SER A 122 -1.18 -3.65 12.34
N ASP A 123 -1.28 -3.66 13.67
CA ASP A 123 -1.16 -2.45 14.50
C ASP A 123 0.22 -1.82 14.36
N ARG A 124 1.26 -2.65 14.31
CA ARG A 124 2.65 -2.20 14.16
C ARG A 124 2.92 -1.60 12.77
N VAL A 125 2.40 -2.21 11.71
CA VAL A 125 2.45 -1.64 10.34
C VAL A 125 1.68 -0.32 10.28
N LEU A 126 0.46 -0.30 10.82
CA LEU A 126 -0.38 0.90 10.85
C LEU A 126 0.30 2.04 11.61
N SER A 127 0.91 1.75 12.76
CA SER A 127 1.67 2.71 13.55
C SER A 127 2.80 3.35 12.73
N ARG A 128 3.56 2.56 11.95
CA ARG A 128 4.61 3.10 11.06
C ARG A 128 4.06 4.01 9.95
N ILE A 129 2.90 3.69 9.40
CA ILE A 129 2.23 4.52 8.39
C ILE A 129 1.76 5.86 8.97
N ILE A 130 1.13 5.82 10.14
CA ILE A 130 0.55 7.01 10.78
C ILE A 130 1.65 7.91 11.34
N THR A 131 2.66 7.34 11.98
CA THR A 131 3.74 8.09 12.63
C THR A 131 4.84 8.56 11.67
N LYS A 132 4.72 8.25 10.37
CA LYS A 132 5.67 8.62 9.31
C LYS A 132 6.16 10.07 9.34
N ASP A 133 5.30 11.03 9.68
CA ASP A 133 5.68 12.45 9.70
C ASP A 133 6.44 12.86 10.96
N PHE A 134 6.32 12.05 12.02
CA PHE A 134 6.86 12.32 13.35
C PHE A 134 8.15 11.55 13.65
N MET A 135 8.37 10.41 12.97
CA MET A 135 9.60 9.63 13.13
C MET A 135 10.69 10.18 12.18
N SER A 136 11.81 10.61 12.77
CA SER A 136 13.02 11.08 12.08
C SER A 136 14.00 9.95 11.85
#